data_AF-A0A381U6V4-F1
#
_entry.id   AF-A0A381U6V4-F1
#
_cell.length_a   1.000
_cell.length_b   1.000
_cell.length_c   1.000
_cell.angle_alpha   90.00
_cell.angle_beta   90.00
_cell.angle_gamma   90.00
#
_symmetry.space_group_name_H-M   'P 1'
#
loop_
_entity.id
_entity.type
_entity.pdbx_description
1 polymer ?
#
loop_
_entity_poly.entity_id
_entity_poly.type
_entity_poly.pdbx_seq_one_letter_code
_entity_poly.pdbx_strand_id
1 'polypeptide(L)'
;MRIKHIAEETAKLTDCCIVNHLFKPPIEIKGIKTEYTLVKSEDYDHSEPNIFKALMKESLVIKRIARWKEFLNKYPIKVVVSEGFPFCRHQWAFELFSFFEAAKEKNIKIICSIRDFPWDEPHEQGLRDWVAKTQNIVVNHYLDK
;
A
#
# COMPACT_ATOMS: atom_id res chain seq x y z
N MET A 1 -13.32 -0.65 9.58
CA MET A 1 -12.19 -0.20 8.73
C MET A 1 -12.42 -0.72 7.31
N ARG A 2 -12.31 0.13 6.27
CA ARG A 2 -12.69 -0.24 4.89
C ARG A 2 -11.86 -1.40 4.33
N ILE A 3 -10.54 -1.40 4.56
CA ILE A 3 -9.67 -2.47 4.06
C ILE A 3 -9.98 -3.83 4.70
N LYS A 4 -10.40 -3.86 5.98
CA LYS A 4 -10.91 -5.09 6.61
C LYS A 4 -12.11 -5.63 5.85
N HIS A 5 -13.09 -4.78 5.58
CA HIS A 5 -14.29 -5.19 4.85
C HIS A 5 -13.93 -5.72 3.45
N ILE A 6 -13.09 -4.99 2.70
CA ILE A 6 -12.62 -5.42 1.38
C ILE A 6 -11.91 -6.78 1.48
N ALA A 7 -11.02 -6.96 2.45
CA ALA A 7 -10.28 -8.20 2.65
C ALA A 7 -11.21 -9.38 2.96
N GLU A 8 -12.15 -9.21 3.89
CA GLU A 8 -13.08 -10.26 4.31
C GLU A 8 -14.07 -10.61 3.20
N GLU A 9 -14.56 -9.65 2.42
CA GLU A 9 -15.41 -9.93 1.26
C GLU A 9 -14.63 -10.59 0.12
N THR A 10 -13.39 -10.16 -0.14
CA THR A 10 -12.52 -10.78 -1.14
C THR A 10 -12.22 -12.23 -0.77
N ALA A 11 -11.93 -12.49 0.50
CA ALA A 11 -11.62 -13.82 1.02
C ALA A 11 -12.77 -14.82 0.88
N LYS A 12 -14.02 -14.36 0.79
CA LYS A 12 -15.17 -15.23 0.50
C LYS A 12 -15.20 -15.72 -0.95
N LEU A 13 -14.57 -14.99 -1.86
CA LEU A 13 -14.62 -15.24 -3.31
C LEU A 13 -13.36 -15.94 -3.81
N THR A 14 -12.21 -15.65 -3.20
CA THR A 14 -10.93 -16.18 -3.64
C THR A 14 -9.89 -16.15 -2.53
N ASP A 15 -8.88 -17.00 -2.64
CA ASP A 15 -7.71 -16.94 -1.77
C ASP A 15 -7.00 -15.60 -1.96
N CYS A 16 -6.94 -14.81 -0.90
CA CYS A 16 -6.20 -13.56 -0.89
C CYS A 16 -5.34 -13.42 0.37
N CYS A 17 -4.28 -12.64 0.23
CA CYS A 17 -3.53 -12.12 1.36
C CYS A 17 -3.79 -10.62 1.50
N ILE A 18 -3.56 -10.09 2.70
CA ILE A 18 -3.53 -8.65 2.92
C ILE A 18 -2.10 -8.19 3.16
N VAL A 19 -1.76 -7.01 2.63
CA VAL A 19 -0.54 -6.30 2.95
C VAL A 19 -0.84 -4.92 3.52
N ASN A 20 -0.34 -4.70 4.72
CA ASN A 20 -0.30 -3.40 5.40
C ASN A 20 1.03 -2.72 5.04
N HIS A 21 0.96 -1.56 4.44
CA HIS A 21 2.16 -0.88 3.93
C HIS A 21 2.96 -0.17 5.00
N LEU A 22 2.26 0.41 5.97
CA LEU A 22 2.87 1.08 7.11
C LEU A 22 2.81 0.13 8.30
N PHE A 23 1.83 0.30 9.17
CA PHE A 23 1.74 -0.44 10.42
C PHE A 23 0.66 -1.51 10.39
N LYS A 24 0.85 -2.55 11.19
CA LYS A 24 -0.20 -3.54 11.42
C LYS A 24 -1.35 -2.87 12.17
N PRO A 25 -2.58 -2.86 11.63
CA PRO A 25 -3.70 -2.27 12.33
C PRO A 25 -4.06 -3.14 13.55
N PRO A 26 -4.55 -2.55 14.66
CA PRO A 26 -4.94 -3.29 15.87
C PRO A 26 -6.32 -3.96 15.71
N ILE A 27 -6.54 -4.64 14.60
CA ILE A 27 -7.78 -5.33 14.30
C ILE A 27 -7.50 -6.68 13.66
N GLU A 28 -8.34 -7.66 13.99
CA GLU A 28 -8.30 -8.96 13.35
C GLU A 28 -9.07 -8.93 12.02
N ILE A 29 -8.47 -9.53 10.99
CA ILE A 29 -9.04 -9.70 9.65
C ILE A 29 -9.19 -11.20 9.41
N LYS A 30 -10.41 -11.66 9.15
CA LYS A 30 -10.72 -13.09 9.04
C LYS A 30 -10.66 -13.58 7.59
N GLY A 31 -10.42 -14.88 7.41
CA GLY A 31 -10.50 -15.56 6.10
C GLY A 31 -9.33 -15.31 5.14
N ILE A 32 -8.38 -14.44 5.48
CA ILE A 32 -7.18 -14.21 4.69
C ILE A 32 -6.13 -15.31 4.91
N LYS A 33 -5.37 -15.66 3.86
CA LYS A 33 -4.28 -16.66 3.99
C LYS A 33 -3.09 -16.13 4.79
N THR A 34 -2.74 -14.88 4.55
CA THR A 34 -1.58 -14.21 5.17
C THR A 34 -1.89 -12.73 5.35
N GLU A 35 -1.54 -12.19 6.50
CA GLU A 35 -1.39 -10.76 6.74
C GLU A 35 0.10 -10.42 6.83
N TYR A 36 0.57 -9.51 5.99
CA TYR A 36 1.96 -9.08 5.97
C TYR A 36 2.06 -7.56 6.19
N THR A 37 3.04 -7.11 6.97
CA THR A 37 3.25 -5.68 7.24
C THR A 37 4.65 -5.27 6.81
N LEU A 38 4.76 -4.23 5.98
CA LEU A 38 6.03 -3.83 5.40
C LEU A 38 6.91 -3.02 6.35
N VAL A 39 6.36 -2.17 7.23
CA VAL A 39 7.14 -1.53 8.31
C VAL A 39 7.12 -2.42 9.53
N LYS A 40 8.30 -2.78 10.02
CA LYS A 40 8.48 -3.53 11.25
C LYS A 40 8.91 -2.59 12.37
N SER A 41 8.77 -3.04 13.62
CA SER A 41 9.15 -2.25 14.79
C SER A 41 10.61 -1.80 14.77
N GLU A 42 11.51 -2.66 14.28
CA GLU A 42 12.95 -2.39 14.19
C GLU A 42 13.34 -1.37 13.13
N ASP A 43 12.41 -0.98 12.25
CA ASP A 43 12.68 0.03 11.22
C ASP A 43 12.47 1.46 11.69
N TYR A 44 11.85 1.64 12.87
CA TYR A 44 11.49 2.96 13.34
C TYR A 44 12.72 3.73 13.79
N ASP A 45 12.97 4.87 13.15
CA ASP A 45 14.02 5.77 13.58
C ASP A 45 13.53 6.66 14.72
N HIS A 46 13.87 6.27 15.94
CA HIS A 46 13.53 7.00 17.16
C HIS A 46 14.25 8.37 17.27
N SER A 47 15.26 8.65 16.44
CA SER A 47 15.95 9.95 16.42
C SER A 47 15.20 11.01 15.63
N GLU A 48 14.28 10.62 14.75
CA GLU A 48 13.48 11.54 13.95
C GLU A 48 12.12 11.77 14.63
N PRO A 49 11.86 12.96 15.21
CA PRO A 49 10.60 13.24 15.92
C PRO A 49 9.39 13.32 14.98
N ASN A 50 9.60 13.58 13.68
CA ASN A 50 8.51 13.60 12.71
C ASN A 50 8.34 12.21 12.08
N ILE A 51 7.27 11.50 12.47
CA ILE A 51 6.96 10.16 11.99
C ILE A 51 6.90 10.05 10.46
N PHE A 52 6.41 11.07 9.75
CA PHE A 52 6.35 11.04 8.29
C PHE A 52 7.76 11.12 7.69
N LYS A 53 8.63 11.99 8.23
CA LYS A 53 10.03 12.05 7.80
C LYS A 53 10.76 10.74 8.09
N ALA A 54 10.51 10.12 9.23
CA ALA A 54 11.07 8.81 9.58
C ALA A 54 10.64 7.72 8.58
N LEU A 55 9.35 7.68 8.24
CA LEU A 55 8.78 6.71 7.30
C LEU A 55 9.21 6.94 5.84
N MET A 56 9.54 8.17 5.48
CA MET A 56 9.99 8.57 4.14
C MET A 56 11.50 8.44 3.92
N LYS A 57 12.28 8.01 4.93
CA LYS A 57 13.73 7.80 4.75
C LYS A 57 13.96 6.80 3.61
N GLU A 58 14.84 7.16 2.68
CA GLU A 58 15.13 6.36 1.48
C GLU A 58 15.51 4.92 1.82
N SER A 59 16.31 4.74 2.88
CA SER A 59 16.71 3.41 3.37
C SER A 59 15.52 2.54 3.76
N LEU A 60 14.47 3.13 4.33
CA LEU A 60 13.25 2.42 4.71
C LEU A 60 12.34 2.15 3.51
N VAL A 61 12.24 3.11 2.58
CA VAL A 61 11.54 2.91 1.29
C VAL A 61 12.12 1.71 0.54
N ILE A 62 13.45 1.65 0.40
CA ILE A 62 14.13 0.53 -0.28
C ILE A 62 13.85 -0.80 0.43
N LYS A 63 13.89 -0.83 1.77
CA LYS A 63 13.57 -2.02 2.56
C LYS A 63 12.13 -2.51 2.32
N ARG A 64 11.15 -1.60 2.31
CA ARG A 64 9.75 -1.96 2.06
C ARG A 64 9.53 -2.50 0.65
N ILE A 65 10.15 -1.91 -0.37
CA ILE A 65 10.16 -2.44 -1.75
C ILE A 65 10.74 -3.86 -1.80
N ALA A 66 11.88 -4.10 -1.14
CA ALA A 66 12.48 -5.41 -1.09
C ALA A 66 11.56 -6.44 -0.41
N ARG A 67 10.97 -6.09 0.74
CA ARG A 67 10.03 -6.95 1.47
C ARG A 67 8.75 -7.24 0.70
N TRP A 68 8.23 -6.27 -0.04
CA TRP A 68 7.10 -6.48 -0.94
C TRP A 68 7.43 -7.52 -2.01
N LYS A 69 8.56 -7.38 -2.69
CA LYS A 69 9.02 -8.34 -3.71
C LYS A 69 9.23 -9.73 -3.13
N GLU A 70 9.84 -9.82 -1.94
CA GLU A 70 10.01 -11.09 -1.21
C GLU A 70 8.66 -11.72 -0.88
N PHE A 71 7.71 -10.94 -0.36
CA PHE A 71 6.36 -11.40 -0.06
C PHE A 71 5.68 -11.97 -1.32
N LEU A 72 5.72 -11.25 -2.44
CA LEU A 72 5.13 -11.72 -3.70
C LEU A 72 5.80 -13.00 -4.24
N ASN A 73 7.09 -13.22 -3.96
CA ASN A 73 7.79 -14.46 -4.34
C ASN A 73 7.44 -15.64 -3.44
N LYS A 74 7.20 -15.38 -2.15
CA LYS A 74 7.03 -16.41 -1.13
C LYS A 74 5.64 -17.04 -1.16
N TYR A 75 4.62 -16.26 -1.50
CA TYR A 75 3.23 -16.72 -1.46
C TYR A 75 2.67 -16.93 -2.88
N PRO A 76 2.25 -18.15 -3.24
CA PRO A 76 1.68 -18.43 -4.56
C PRO A 76 0.22 -17.93 -4.63
N ILE A 77 0.02 -16.62 -4.54
CA ILE A 77 -1.29 -15.96 -4.54
C ILE A 77 -1.48 -15.15 -5.81
N LYS A 78 -2.74 -15.04 -6.25
CA LYS A 78 -3.12 -14.25 -7.42
C LYS A 78 -3.85 -12.97 -7.07
N VAL A 79 -4.27 -12.80 -5.81
CA VAL A 79 -4.95 -11.62 -5.32
C VAL A 79 -4.33 -11.14 -4.01
N VAL A 80 -3.95 -9.87 -3.99
CA VAL A 80 -3.50 -9.17 -2.78
C VAL A 80 -4.45 -8.03 -2.50
N VAL A 81 -4.99 -8.01 -1.29
CA VAL A 81 -5.70 -6.87 -0.74
C VAL A 81 -4.67 -5.95 -0.10
N SER A 82 -4.64 -4.70 -0.50
CA SER A 82 -3.59 -3.77 -0.15
C SER A 82 -4.17 -2.53 0.51
N GLU A 83 -3.66 -2.17 1.68
CA GLU A 83 -4.07 -0.93 2.34
C GLU A 83 -3.88 0.26 1.38
N GLY A 84 -4.84 1.19 1.41
CA GLY A 84 -4.77 2.41 0.61
C GLY A 84 -3.53 3.23 0.90
N PHE A 85 -2.66 3.37 -0.09
CA PHE A 85 -1.53 4.29 -0.03
C PHE A 85 -2.01 5.75 -0.14
N PRO A 86 -1.30 6.73 0.44
CA PRO A 86 -1.60 8.15 0.20
C PRO A 86 -1.22 8.53 -1.23
N PHE A 87 -2.14 8.32 -2.18
CA PHE A 87 -1.95 8.63 -3.61
C PHE A 87 -1.66 10.12 -3.88
N CYS A 88 -2.05 11.00 -2.96
CA CYS A 88 -1.91 12.44 -3.13
C CYS A 88 -0.51 12.99 -2.82
N ARG A 89 0.40 12.17 -2.31
CA ARG A 89 1.75 12.62 -1.95
C ARG A 89 2.76 12.07 -2.96
N HIS A 90 3.30 12.95 -3.82
CA HIS A 90 4.36 12.63 -4.78
C HIS A 90 5.49 11.82 -4.17
N GLN A 91 5.85 12.11 -2.91
CA GLN A 91 6.96 11.46 -2.20
C GLN A 91 6.79 9.93 -2.08
N TRP A 92 5.57 9.43 -2.22
CA TRP A 92 5.20 8.01 -2.07
C TRP A 92 4.97 7.30 -3.40
N ALA A 93 4.98 8.03 -4.52
CA ALA A 93 4.65 7.49 -5.84
C ALA A 93 5.68 6.46 -6.32
N PHE A 94 6.98 6.70 -6.10
CA PHE A 94 8.04 5.78 -6.51
C PHE A 94 7.90 4.38 -5.90
N GLU A 95 7.65 4.34 -4.59
CA GLU A 95 7.44 3.10 -3.85
C GLU A 95 6.19 2.37 -4.34
N LEU A 96 5.11 3.10 -4.53
CA LEU A 96 3.85 2.55 -4.99
C LEU A 96 3.94 1.95 -6.40
N PHE A 97 4.56 2.65 -7.34
CA PHE A 97 4.79 2.12 -8.69
C PHE A 97 5.68 0.88 -8.65
N SER A 98 6.70 0.87 -7.77
CA SER A 98 7.54 -0.31 -7.56
C SER A 98 6.74 -1.51 -7.07
N PHE A 99 5.70 -1.29 -6.24
CA PHE A 99 4.81 -2.37 -5.82
C PHE A 99 3.93 -2.90 -6.95
N PHE A 100 3.34 -1.99 -7.73
CA PHE A 100 2.47 -2.34 -8.83
C PHE A 100 3.19 -3.06 -9.96
N GLU A 101 4.37 -2.60 -10.36
CA GLU A 101 5.18 -3.27 -11.38
C GLU A 101 5.57 -4.68 -10.93
N ALA A 102 6.03 -4.84 -9.68
CA ALA A 102 6.40 -6.15 -9.13
C ALA A 102 5.22 -7.14 -9.09
N ALA A 103 4.00 -6.66 -8.84
CA ALA A 103 2.79 -7.49 -8.89
C ALA A 103 2.38 -7.82 -10.33
N LYS A 104 2.45 -6.84 -11.23
CA LYS A 104 2.13 -6.99 -12.65
C LYS A 104 3.04 -8.01 -13.33
N GLU A 105 4.35 -7.95 -13.09
CA GLU A 105 5.35 -8.92 -13.58
C GLU A 105 5.02 -10.36 -13.18
N LYS A 106 4.28 -10.55 -12.08
CA LYS A 106 3.92 -11.86 -11.52
C LYS A 106 2.47 -12.26 -11.81
N ASN A 107 1.75 -11.43 -12.57
CA ASN A 107 0.32 -11.58 -12.81
C ASN A 107 -0.46 -11.75 -11.48
N ILE A 108 -0.23 -10.82 -10.55
CA ILE A 108 -0.91 -10.72 -9.26
C ILE A 108 -1.80 -9.49 -9.29
N LYS A 109 -3.09 -9.69 -9.04
CA LYS A 109 -4.09 -8.62 -8.96
C LYS A 109 -4.01 -7.95 -7.59
N ILE A 110 -4.00 -6.62 -7.59
CA ILE A 110 -4.07 -5.82 -6.37
C ILE A 110 -5.46 -5.22 -6.25
N ILE A 111 -6.10 -5.44 -5.10
CA ILE A 111 -7.35 -4.79 -4.71
C ILE A 111 -7.00 -3.81 -3.58
N CYS A 112 -7.21 -2.52 -3.79
CA CYS A 112 -6.90 -1.51 -2.78
C CYS A 112 -8.05 -0.50 -2.64
N SER A 113 -8.09 0.17 -1.49
CA SER A 113 -8.94 1.34 -1.31
C SER A 113 -8.11 2.58 -1.60
N ILE A 114 -8.31 3.23 -2.73
CA ILE A 114 -7.69 4.52 -3.01
C ILE A 114 -8.20 5.55 -2.00
N ARG A 115 -7.29 6.16 -1.24
CA ARG A 115 -7.59 7.33 -0.40
C ARG A 115 -6.94 8.57 -1.00
N ASP A 116 -7.73 9.62 -1.05
CA ASP A 116 -7.19 10.98 -1.03
C ASP A 116 -6.88 11.30 0.44
N PHE A 117 -5.70 11.85 0.76
CA PHE A 117 -5.48 12.54 2.04
C PHE A 117 -5.65 14.04 1.75
N PRO A 118 -6.87 14.58 1.79
CA PRO A 118 -7.07 16.01 1.58
C PRO A 118 -6.75 16.86 2.83
N TRP A 119 -6.34 16.26 3.96
CA TRP A 119 -6.47 16.91 5.26
C TRP A 119 -5.23 17.04 6.17
N ASP A 120 -4.08 16.48 5.83
CA ASP A 120 -2.96 16.42 6.80
C ASP A 120 -1.74 17.31 6.47
N GLU A 121 -1.78 18.12 5.42
CA GLU A 121 -0.88 19.27 5.26
C GLU A 121 -1.64 20.38 4.51
N PRO A 122 -1.68 21.64 5.01
CA PRO A 122 -2.21 22.74 4.24
C PRO A 122 -1.35 22.91 2.98
N HIS A 123 -1.94 22.64 1.82
CA HIS A 123 -1.31 22.92 0.55
C HIS A 123 -1.91 24.21 0.00
N GLU A 124 -1.06 25.20 -0.27
CA GLU A 124 -1.49 26.50 -0.80
C GLU A 124 -2.02 26.41 -2.25
N GLN A 125 -1.77 25.30 -2.94
CA GLN A 125 -2.22 25.04 -4.30
C GLN A 125 -3.08 23.77 -4.36
N GLY A 126 -4.22 23.83 -5.04
CA GLY A 126 -5.18 22.74 -5.12
C GLY A 126 -4.58 21.49 -5.77
N LEU A 127 -4.45 20.42 -4.98
CA LEU A 127 -4.05 19.07 -5.39
C LEU A 127 -4.89 18.43 -6.52
N ARG A 128 -6.01 19.05 -6.90
CA ARG A 128 -7.12 18.39 -7.61
C ARG A 128 -6.70 17.77 -8.95
N ASP A 129 -5.85 18.43 -9.73
CA ASP A 129 -5.51 17.96 -11.07
C ASP A 129 -4.46 16.85 -11.07
N TRP A 130 -3.45 16.95 -10.21
CA TRP A 130 -2.37 15.96 -10.17
C TRP A 130 -2.80 14.66 -9.50
N VAL A 131 -3.60 14.75 -8.45
CA VAL A 131 -4.16 13.59 -7.76
C VAL A 131 -5.11 12.83 -8.67
N ALA A 132 -6.05 13.53 -9.33
CA ALA A 132 -6.97 12.90 -10.28
C ALA A 132 -6.21 12.25 -11.45
N LYS A 133 -5.18 12.91 -12.01
CA LYS A 133 -4.37 12.36 -13.09
C LYS A 133 -3.62 11.09 -12.66
N THR A 134 -2.98 11.11 -11.50
CA THR A 134 -2.19 9.97 -11.00
C THR A 134 -3.09 8.81 -10.60
N GLN A 135 -4.22 9.09 -9.93
CA GLN A 135 -5.24 8.07 -9.64
C GLN A 135 -5.77 7.44 -10.92
N ASN A 136 -6.10 8.23 -11.95
CA ASN A 136 -6.58 7.69 -13.22
C ASN A 136 -5.53 6.84 -13.93
N ILE A 137 -4.25 7.26 -13.96
CA ILE A 137 -3.16 6.44 -14.54
C ILE A 137 -3.05 5.13 -13.76
N VAL A 138 -3.00 5.19 -12.43
CA VAL A 138 -2.86 3.98 -11.61
C VAL A 138 -4.05 3.03 -11.81
N VAL A 139 -5.28 3.54 -11.69
CA VAL A 139 -6.50 2.74 -11.82
C VAL A 139 -6.59 2.10 -13.19
N ASN A 140 -6.24 2.84 -14.26
CA ASN A 140 -6.36 2.30 -15.62
C ASN A 140 -5.29 1.27 -15.98
N HIS A 141 -4.11 1.30 -15.33
CA HIS A 141 -2.97 0.47 -15.73
C HIS A 141 -2.58 -0.63 -14.75
N TYR A 142 -2.95 -0.52 -13.46
CA TYR A 142 -2.40 -1.36 -12.40
C TYR A 142 -3.44 -1.95 -11.45
N LEU A 143 -4.64 -1.39 -11.38
CA LEU A 143 -5.70 -1.85 -10.50
C LEU A 143 -6.87 -2.38 -11.31
N ASP A 144 -7.55 -3.38 -10.77
CA ASP A 144 -8.79 -3.87 -11.38
C ASP A 144 -9.98 -3.05 -10.89
N LYS A 145 -11.01 -2.93 -11.73
CA LYS A 145 -12.22 -2.14 -11.44
C LYS A 145 -13.24 -2.92 -10.63
#